data_AF-A0A370X0J8-F1
#
_entry.id   AF-A0A370X0J8-F1
#
_cell.length_a   1.000
_cell.length_b   1.000
_cell.length_c   1.000
_cell.angle_alpha   90.00
_cell.angle_beta   90.00
_cell.angle_gamma   90.00
#
_symmetry.space_group_name_H-M   'P 1'
#
loop_
_entity.id
_entity.type
_entity.pdbx_description
1 polymer ?
#
loop_
_entity_poly.entity_id
_entity_poly.type
_entity_poly.pdbx_seq_one_letter_code
_entity_poly.pdbx_strand_id
1 'polypeptide(L)'
;MSKSVLAKIGAVLYVLWGSLHLMAAYSVYQVGLEASNGMERGRLFQCAFYVFTFAVSAIALAIKMNWQNSRTGFWLNALIVGIADVPFILFEIVPGHVPAWPGFVGPAVWVTAMIFTGLGQMRPVLIAPG
;
A
#
# COMPACT_ATOMS: atom_id res chain seq x y z
N MET A 1 -3.59 12.79 21.04
CA MET A 1 -4.39 12.60 19.80
C MET A 1 -5.36 11.44 20.01
N SER A 2 -6.63 11.54 19.61
CA SER A 2 -7.57 10.43 19.82
C SER A 2 -7.27 9.27 18.86
N LYS A 3 -7.60 8.04 19.26
CA LYS A 3 -7.40 6.83 18.43
C LYS A 3 -8.07 6.94 17.06
N SER A 4 -9.22 7.62 17.01
CA SER A 4 -9.93 7.92 15.77
C SER A 4 -9.12 8.83 14.85
N VAL A 5 -8.41 9.84 15.38
CA VAL A 5 -7.57 10.73 14.57
C VAL A 5 -6.35 9.98 14.01
N LEU A 6 -5.68 9.16 14.83
CA LEU A 6 -4.58 8.29 14.37
C LEU A 6 -5.03 7.38 13.21
N ALA A 7 -6.18 6.72 13.36
CA ALA A 7 -6.73 5.86 12.32
C ALA A 7 -7.05 6.62 11.02
N LYS A 8 -7.60 7.84 11.13
CA LYS A 8 -7.90 8.70 9.97
C LYS A 8 -6.64 9.17 9.25
N ILE A 9 -5.58 9.55 9.98
CA ILE A 9 -4.28 9.89 9.37
C ILE A 9 -3.76 8.68 8.58
N GLY A 10 -3.73 7.50 9.21
CA GLY A 10 -3.30 6.28 8.52
C GLY A 10 -4.17 5.93 7.31
N ALA A 11 -5.49 6.15 7.38
CA ALA A 11 -6.39 5.97 6.25
C ALA A 11 -6.08 6.94 5.09
N VAL A 12 -5.82 8.22 5.38
CA VAL A 12 -5.38 9.19 4.35
C VAL A 12 -4.07 8.74 3.71
N LEU A 13 -3.10 8.27 4.50
CA LEU A 13 -1.84 7.77 3.98
C LEU A 13 -2.02 6.54 3.08
N TYR A 14 -2.93 5.61 3.41
CA TYR A 14 -3.28 4.50 2.51
C TYR A 14 -3.94 4.97 1.21
N VAL A 15 -4.76 6.02 1.25
CA VAL A 15 -5.31 6.61 0.02
C VAL A 15 -4.19 7.22 -0.84
N LEU A 16 -3.27 7.96 -0.23
CA LEU A 16 -2.10 8.51 -0.94
C LEU A 16 -1.22 7.40 -1.54
N TRP A 17 -0.96 6.34 -0.78
CA TRP A 17 -0.26 5.15 -1.26
C TRP A 17 -0.96 4.55 -2.49
N GLY A 18 -2.28 4.38 -2.42
CA GLY A 18 -3.06 3.86 -3.54
C GLY A 18 -3.00 4.78 -4.76
N SER A 19 -3.09 6.09 -4.58
CA SER A 19 -2.95 7.05 -5.68
C SER A 19 -1.60 6.97 -6.37
N LEU A 20 -0.50 6.83 -5.60
CA LEU A 20 0.84 6.60 -6.16
C LEU A 20 0.89 5.30 -6.95
N HIS A 21 0.24 4.24 -6.47
CA HIS A 21 0.23 2.94 -7.13
C HIS A 21 -0.69 2.85 -8.35
N LEU A 22 -1.71 3.71 -8.45
CA LEU A 22 -2.43 3.89 -9.72
C LEU A 22 -1.51 4.45 -10.81
N MET A 23 -0.61 5.37 -10.45
CA MET A 23 0.41 5.87 -11.37
C MET A 23 1.43 4.78 -11.70
N ALA A 24 1.89 4.00 -10.72
CA ALA A 24 2.79 2.88 -10.96
C ALA A 24 2.17 1.82 -11.88
N ALA A 25 0.89 1.47 -11.67
CA ALA A 25 0.16 0.55 -12.55
C ALA A 25 0.12 1.07 -14.00
N TYR A 26 -0.12 2.37 -14.19
CA TYR A 26 -0.07 2.99 -15.50
C TYR A 26 1.34 2.95 -16.11
N SER A 27 2.39 3.21 -15.33
CA SER A 27 3.77 3.10 -15.81
C SER A 27 4.12 1.68 -16.26
N VAL A 28 3.75 0.64 -15.48
CA VAL A 28 3.97 -0.77 -15.87
C VAL A 28 3.17 -1.11 -17.14
N TYR A 29 1.97 -0.56 -17.29
CA TYR A 29 1.18 -0.72 -18.51
C TYR A 29 1.89 -0.11 -19.73
N GLN A 30 2.49 1.09 -19.60
CA GLN A 30 3.28 1.71 -20.67
C GLN A 30 4.48 0.85 -21.07
N VAL A 31 5.20 0.27 -20.10
CA VAL A 31 6.30 -0.68 -20.38
C VAL A 31 5.78 -1.89 -21.17
N GLY A 32 4.59 -2.38 -20.85
CA GLY A 32 3.92 -3.43 -21.63
C GLY A 32 3.58 -3.03 -23.07
N LEU A 33 3.28 -1.74 -23.34
CA LEU A 33 3.03 -1.26 -24.70
C LEU A 33 4.28 -1.24 -25.57
N GLU A 34 5.44 -0.98 -24.97
CA GLU A 34 6.75 -0.93 -25.64
C GLU A 34 7.35 -2.33 -25.86
N ALA A 35 6.92 -3.33 -25.08
CA ALA A 35 7.38 -4.70 -25.22
C ALA A 35 6.93 -5.35 -26.54
N SER A 36 7.74 -6.28 -27.04
CA SER A 36 7.39 -7.12 -28.18
C SER A 36 6.07 -7.87 -27.96
N ASN A 37 5.40 -8.20 -29.06
CA ASN A 37 4.13 -8.90 -28.99
C ASN A 37 4.34 -10.39 -28.68
N GLY A 38 4.50 -10.69 -27.38
CA GLY A 38 4.77 -12.01 -26.85
C GLY A 38 4.32 -12.19 -25.40
N MET A 39 4.81 -13.25 -24.75
CA MET A 39 4.45 -13.59 -23.37
C MET A 39 4.86 -12.49 -22.38
N GLU A 40 5.99 -11.85 -22.63
CA GLU A 40 6.55 -10.73 -21.86
C GLU A 40 5.54 -9.58 -21.75
N ARG A 41 4.94 -9.15 -22.86
CA ARG A 41 3.90 -8.12 -22.88
C ARG A 41 2.67 -8.54 -22.10
N GLY A 42 2.24 -9.80 -22.26
CA GLY A 42 1.13 -10.36 -21.49
C GLY A 42 1.39 -10.33 -19.97
N ARG A 43 2.61 -10.68 -19.54
CA ARG A 43 3.02 -10.64 -18.12
C ARG A 43 3.09 -9.23 -17.58
N LEU A 44 3.57 -8.27 -18.36
CA LEU A 44 3.61 -6.85 -17.98
C LEU A 44 2.20 -6.28 -17.81
N PHE A 45 1.27 -6.57 -18.71
CA PHE A 45 -0.14 -6.17 -18.54
C PHE A 45 -0.81 -6.84 -17.34
N GLN A 46 -0.53 -8.13 -17.11
CA GLN A 46 -1.01 -8.82 -15.92
C GLN A 46 -0.46 -8.16 -14.64
N CYS A 47 0.83 -7.80 -14.62
CA CYS A 47 1.46 -7.10 -13.51
C CYS A 47 0.81 -5.74 -13.26
N ALA A 48 0.63 -4.93 -14.32
CA ALA A 48 -0.06 -3.63 -14.23
C ALA A 48 -1.48 -3.77 -13.65
N PHE A 49 -2.22 -4.79 -14.08
CA PHE A 49 -3.56 -5.07 -13.55
C PHE A 49 -3.56 -5.44 -12.06
N TYR A 50 -2.58 -6.20 -11.61
CA TYR A 50 -2.44 -6.53 -10.18
C TYR A 50 -2.09 -5.31 -9.35
N VAL A 51 -1.12 -4.49 -9.78
CA VAL A 51 -0.78 -3.23 -9.09
C VAL A 51 -2.00 -2.31 -9.01
N PHE A 52 -2.76 -2.18 -10.10
CA PHE A 52 -4.03 -1.44 -10.12
C PHE A 52 -5.03 -1.98 -9.10
N THR A 53 -5.20 -3.30 -9.06
CA THR A 53 -6.15 -3.96 -8.14
C THR A 53 -5.74 -3.75 -6.69
N PHE A 54 -4.44 -3.84 -6.35
CA PHE A 54 -3.94 -3.55 -5.02
C PHE A 54 -4.17 -2.08 -4.63
N ALA A 55 -3.90 -1.15 -5.54
CA ALA A 55 -4.14 0.28 -5.32
C ALA A 55 -5.61 0.59 -5.01
N VAL A 56 -6.54 0.12 -5.86
CA VAL A 56 -7.98 0.30 -5.67
C VAL A 56 -8.45 -0.37 -4.38
N SER A 57 -7.97 -1.58 -4.09
CA SER A 57 -8.35 -2.30 -2.87
C SER A 57 -7.87 -1.59 -1.61
N ALA A 58 -6.63 -1.08 -1.61
CA ALA A 58 -6.08 -0.31 -0.49
C ALA A 58 -6.89 0.96 -0.22
N ILE A 59 -7.29 1.69 -1.27
CA ILE A 59 -8.17 2.87 -1.17
C ILE A 59 -9.55 2.47 -0.60
N ALA A 60 -10.16 1.41 -1.13
CA ALA A 60 -11.47 0.96 -0.69
C ALA A 60 -11.47 0.54 0.79
N LEU A 61 -10.46 -0.22 1.22
CA LEU A 61 -10.27 -0.62 2.61
C LEU A 61 -9.99 0.59 3.51
N ALA A 62 -9.19 1.54 3.03
CA ALA A 62 -8.89 2.77 3.77
C ALA A 62 -10.16 3.55 4.11
N ILE A 63 -11.01 3.79 3.10
CA ILE A 63 -12.25 4.55 3.23
C ILE A 63 -13.30 3.79 4.05
N LYS A 64 -13.53 2.51 3.74
CA LYS A 64 -14.62 1.73 4.35
C LYS A 64 -14.28 1.21 5.74
N MET A 65 -13.01 0.95 6.04
CA MET A 65 -12.62 0.20 7.24
C MET A 65 -11.57 0.92 8.09
N ASN A 66 -10.43 1.36 7.51
CA ASN A 66 -9.40 2.03 8.31
C ASN A 66 -9.87 3.38 8.86
N TRP A 67 -10.68 4.13 8.11
CA TRP A 67 -11.29 5.39 8.56
C TRP A 67 -12.14 5.22 9.83
N GLN A 68 -12.77 4.04 9.97
CA GLN A 68 -13.59 3.66 11.11
C GLN A 68 -12.77 2.93 12.19
N ASN A 69 -11.45 2.88 12.06
CA ASN A 69 -10.53 2.16 12.95
C ASN A 69 -10.87 0.66 13.10
N SER A 70 -11.35 0.02 12.03
CA SER A 70 -11.66 -1.42 12.03
C SER A 70 -10.41 -2.28 12.15
N ARG A 71 -10.40 -3.22 13.11
CA ARG A 71 -9.29 -4.18 13.29
C ARG A 71 -9.10 -5.09 12.07
N THR A 72 -10.19 -5.50 11.43
CA THR A 72 -10.13 -6.26 10.18
C THR A 72 -9.55 -5.41 9.06
N GLY A 73 -9.96 -4.14 8.97
CA GLY A 73 -9.41 -3.19 7.99
C GLY A 73 -7.92 -2.95 8.16
N PHE A 74 -7.43 -2.89 9.40
CA PHE A 74 -5.99 -2.79 9.69
C PHE A 74 -5.21 -3.95 9.06
N TRP A 75 -5.59 -5.20 9.35
CA TRP A 75 -4.86 -6.36 8.85
C TRP A 75 -5.01 -6.57 7.34
N LEU A 76 -6.22 -6.36 6.80
CA LEU A 76 -6.44 -6.48 5.35
C LEU A 76 -5.62 -5.46 4.57
N ASN A 77 -5.61 -4.20 5.01
CA ASN A 77 -4.87 -3.18 4.28
C ASN A 77 -3.36 -3.40 4.42
N ALA A 78 -2.87 -3.74 5.61
CA ALA A 78 -1.46 -4.11 5.83
C ALA A 78 -0.99 -5.27 4.92
N LEU A 79 -1.84 -6.29 4.73
CA LEU A 79 -1.55 -7.41 3.84
C LEU A 79 -1.49 -6.97 2.37
N ILE A 80 -2.49 -6.21 1.90
CA ILE A 80 -2.56 -5.80 0.48
C ILE A 80 -1.36 -4.94 0.09
N VAL A 81 -1.08 -3.90 0.86
CA VAL A 81 0.05 -3.00 0.55
C VAL A 81 1.40 -3.70 0.73
N GLY A 82 1.51 -4.62 1.71
CA GLY A 82 2.73 -5.41 1.92
C GLY A 82 3.01 -6.37 0.76
N ILE A 83 1.99 -7.02 0.20
CA ILE A 83 2.12 -7.88 -0.98
C ILE A 83 2.51 -7.07 -2.23
N ALA A 84 2.16 -5.78 -2.30
CA ALA A 84 2.60 -4.92 -3.39
C ALA A 84 4.05 -4.43 -3.21
N ASP A 85 4.39 -3.87 -2.05
CA ASP A 85 5.69 -3.22 -1.83
C ASP A 85 6.83 -4.21 -1.58
N VAL A 86 6.60 -5.35 -0.92
CA VAL A 86 7.69 -6.30 -0.61
C VAL A 86 8.31 -6.87 -1.89
N PRO A 87 7.53 -7.41 -2.87
CA PRO A 87 8.11 -7.84 -4.15
C PRO A 87 8.75 -6.69 -4.93
N PHE A 88 8.15 -5.50 -4.93
CA PHE A 88 8.74 -4.32 -5.59
C PHE A 88 10.13 -3.99 -5.02
N ILE A 89 10.29 -4.01 -3.69
CA ILE A 89 11.60 -3.80 -3.06
C ILE A 89 12.59 -4.90 -3.48
N LEU A 90 12.19 -6.17 -3.38
CA LEU A 90 13.09 -7.31 -3.61
C LEU A 90 13.49 -7.47 -5.08
N PHE A 91 12.59 -7.19 -6.01
CA PHE A 91 12.77 -7.48 -7.43
C PHE A 91 13.01 -6.25 -8.29
N GLU A 92 12.71 -5.03 -7.83
CA GLU A 92 12.93 -3.81 -8.62
C GLU A 92 13.98 -2.88 -7.98
N ILE A 93 13.83 -2.53 -6.70
CA ILE A 93 14.75 -1.59 -6.05
C ILE A 93 16.09 -2.25 -5.71
N VAL A 94 16.09 -3.38 -5.00
CA VAL A 94 17.32 -4.06 -4.55
C VAL A 94 18.23 -4.44 -5.72
N PRO A 95 17.71 -4.96 -6.86
CA PRO A 95 18.54 -5.24 -8.03
C PRO A 95 18.97 -3.99 -8.83
N GLY A 96 18.42 -2.80 -8.50
CA GLY A 96 18.75 -1.55 -9.18
C GLY A 96 18.02 -1.32 -10.51
N HIS A 97 16.90 -2.01 -10.76
CA HIS A 97 16.06 -1.78 -11.94
C HIS A 97 15.27 -0.46 -11.85
N VAL A 98 14.95 -0.04 -10.62
CA VAL A 98 14.32 1.25 -10.34
C VAL A 98 15.23 2.06 -9.39
N PRO A 99 15.45 3.36 -9.65
CA PRO A 99 16.19 4.22 -8.74
C PRO A 99 15.60 4.20 -7.32
N ALA A 100 16.46 4.01 -6.32
CA ALA A 100 16.06 4.00 -4.90
C ALA A 100 15.25 5.24 -4.51
N TRP A 101 15.63 6.41 -5.02
CA TRP A 101 14.81 7.62 -4.97
C TRP A 101 14.35 7.98 -6.39
N PRO A 102 13.03 8.16 -6.64
CA PRO A 102 11.93 8.19 -5.68
C PRO A 102 11.31 6.83 -5.33
N GLY A 103 11.90 5.69 -5.73
CA GLY A 103 11.32 4.35 -5.54
C GLY A 103 10.83 4.02 -4.12
N PHE A 104 11.54 4.47 -3.08
CA PHE A 104 11.15 4.22 -1.69
C PHE A 104 9.95 5.02 -1.16
N VAL A 105 9.39 5.97 -1.94
CA VAL A 105 8.24 6.78 -1.47
C VAL A 105 7.03 5.90 -1.16
N GLY A 106 6.69 4.92 -2.01
CA GLY A 106 5.60 3.97 -1.77
C GLY A 106 5.77 3.22 -0.45
N PRO A 107 6.86 2.46 -0.28
CA PRO A 107 7.17 1.76 0.97
C PRO A 107 7.18 2.64 2.22
N ALA A 108 7.72 3.86 2.12
CA ALA A 108 7.73 4.79 3.25
C ALA A 108 6.31 5.23 3.65
N VAL A 109 5.44 5.53 2.67
CA VAL A 109 4.04 5.88 2.94
C VAL A 109 3.29 4.67 3.52
N TRP A 110 3.53 3.46 3.01
CA TRP A 110 2.97 2.23 3.58
C TRP A 110 3.33 2.06 5.05
N VAL A 111 4.63 2.04 5.39
CA VAL A 111 5.09 1.82 6.77
C VAL A 111 4.51 2.89 7.70
N THR A 112 4.49 4.14 7.25
CA THR A 112 3.90 5.24 8.01
C THR A 112 2.40 5.04 8.23
N ALA A 113 1.64 4.68 7.19
CA ALA A 113 0.21 4.37 7.30
C ALA A 113 -0.07 3.23 8.28
N MET A 114 0.75 2.19 8.24
CA MET A 114 0.69 1.05 9.16
C MET A 114 0.95 1.45 10.60
N ILE A 115 1.96 2.30 10.86
CA ILE A 115 2.24 2.81 12.20
C ILE A 115 1.04 3.59 12.74
N PHE A 116 0.50 4.54 11.98
CA PHE A 116 -0.64 5.35 12.42
C PHE A 116 -1.90 4.51 12.68
N THR A 117 -2.23 3.59 11.77
CA THR A 117 -3.38 2.70 11.96
C THR A 117 -3.17 1.70 13.09
N GLY A 118 -1.95 1.18 13.28
CA GLY A 118 -1.60 0.28 14.39
C GLY A 118 -1.68 0.96 15.75
N LEU A 119 -1.16 2.19 15.88
CA LEU A 119 -1.33 3.01 17.08
C LEU A 119 -2.82 3.30 17.36
N GLY A 120 -3.64 3.48 16.33
CA GLY A 120 -5.09 3.61 16.45
C GLY A 120 -5.78 2.38 17.04
N GLN A 121 -5.21 1.18 16.86
CA GLN A 121 -5.75 -0.09 17.37
C GLN A 121 -5.41 -0.36 18.85
N MET A 122 -4.40 0.29 19.41
CA MET A 122 -3.95 0.00 20.79
C MET A 122 -5.08 0.21 21.80
N ARG A 123 -5.33 -0.75 22.70
CA ARG A 123 -6.27 -0.59 23.84
C ARG A 123 -5.55 0.15 24.99
N PRO A 124 -6.26 0.93 25.83
CA PRO A 124 -5.64 1.46 27.04
C PRO A 124 -5.27 0.25 27.92
N VAL A 125 -4.05 0.24 28.46
CA VAL A 125 -3.72 -0.69 29.55
C VAL A 125 -4.53 -0.22 30.75
N LEU A 126 -5.58 -0.96 31.09
CA LEU A 126 -6.25 -0.78 32.38
C LEU A 126 -5.26 -1.25 33.44
N ILE A 127 -4.63 -0.31 34.16
CA ILE A 127 -3.97 -0.64 35.41
C ILE A 127 -5.11 -1.06 36.35
N ALA A 128 -5.19 -2.35 36.66
CA ALA A 128 -6.13 -2.83 37.66
C ALA A 128 -5.77 -2.17 39.01
N PRO A 129 -6.73 -1.59 39.75
CA PRO A 129 -6.48 -1.18 41.12
C PRO A 129 -6.23 -2.45 41.93
N GLY A 130 -5.03 -2.53 42.53
CA GLY A 130 -4.69 -3.52 43.54
C GLY A 130 -5.30 -3.22 44.89
#